data_AF-A0AAE1WDZ0-F1
#
_entry.id   AF-A0AAE1WDZ0-F1
#
_cell.length_a   1.000
_cell.length_b   1.000
_cell.length_c   1.000
_cell.angle_alpha   90.00
_cell.angle_beta   90.00
_cell.angle_gamma   90.00
#
_symmetry.space_group_name_H-M   'P 1'
#
loop_
_entity.id
_entity.type
_entity.pdbx_description
1 polymer ?
#
loop_
_entity_poly.entity_id
_entity_poly.type
_entity_poly.pdbx_seq_one_letter_code
_entity_poly.pdbx_strand_id
1 'polypeptide(L)'
;MLLAGTDTSVVTIEWAMSALLNHPEKLDKARAEIDNFIGNNRLVNESDLSKLPYLQNIILETFRLFPAAPLLVPHEASADCMLGGYDIPQGTIILINAWAIHRDPLVWDDPISFNPERFEGAGEVGPTKLLPFGMGRRSCPGMGLANRVVGLALVSLIQCFEWQRIGDDLIDLTEGEGLSMPKLTPLEAMCKARDVLHKVLVEPTRN
;
A
#
# COMPACT_ATOMS: atom_id res chain seq x y z
N MET A 1 -18.21 2.21 8.26
CA MET A 1 -16.81 2.37 8.70
C MET A 1 -16.08 1.04 8.84
N LEU A 2 -16.65 0.01 9.49
CA LEU A 2 -16.01 -1.31 9.65
C LEU A 2 -15.53 -1.93 8.33
N LEU A 3 -16.43 -2.12 7.35
CA LEU A 3 -16.07 -2.69 6.05
C LEU A 3 -14.97 -1.89 5.34
N ALA A 4 -15.17 -0.57 5.22
CA ALA A 4 -14.21 0.31 4.56
C ALA A 4 -12.83 0.31 5.22
N GLY A 5 -12.75 0.21 6.55
CA GLY A 5 -11.47 0.20 7.28
C GLY A 5 -10.75 -1.16 7.21
N THR A 6 -11.51 -2.26 7.27
CA THR A 6 -10.94 -3.61 7.25
C THR A 6 -10.53 -4.02 5.83
N ASP A 7 -11.47 -3.98 4.89
CA ASP A 7 -11.29 -4.52 3.54
C ASP A 7 -10.14 -3.82 2.80
N THR A 8 -10.13 -2.48 2.80
CA THR A 8 -9.10 -1.70 2.09
C THR A 8 -7.71 -1.93 2.65
N SER A 9 -7.57 -2.04 3.97
CA SER A 9 -6.28 -2.28 4.63
C SER A 9 -5.76 -3.69 4.32
N VAL A 10 -6.61 -4.72 4.41
CA VAL A 10 -6.25 -6.12 4.14
C VAL A 10 -5.79 -6.29 2.70
N VAL A 11 -6.57 -5.78 1.74
CA VAL A 11 -6.23 -5.84 0.31
C VAL A 11 -4.90 -5.12 0.03
N THR A 12 -4.68 -3.95 0.63
CA THR A 12 -3.40 -3.22 0.45
C THR A 12 -2.22 -4.02 1.00
N ILE A 13 -2.34 -4.62 2.18
CA ILE A 13 -1.27 -5.43 2.80
C ILE A 13 -0.97 -6.66 1.94
N GLU A 14 -2.00 -7.32 1.41
CA GLU A 14 -1.85 -8.49 0.53
C GLU A 14 -1.12 -8.12 -0.77
N TRP A 15 -1.47 -7.00 -1.40
CA TRP A 15 -0.76 -6.48 -2.58
C TRP A 15 0.69 -6.14 -2.28
N ALA A 16 0.96 -5.45 -1.16
CA ALA A 16 2.33 -5.11 -0.75
C ALA A 16 3.18 -6.37 -0.57
N MET A 17 2.68 -7.37 0.16
CA MET A 17 3.38 -8.63 0.38
C MET A 17 3.59 -9.42 -0.92
N SER A 18 2.59 -9.45 -1.80
CA SER A 18 2.68 -10.10 -3.11
C SER A 18 3.76 -9.45 -3.99
N ALA A 19 3.79 -8.12 -4.03
CA ALA A 19 4.78 -7.37 -4.80
C ALA A 19 6.20 -7.56 -4.23
N LEU A 20 6.37 -7.53 -2.91
CA LEU A 20 7.65 -7.76 -2.25
C LEU A 20 8.18 -9.19 -2.46
N LEU A 21 7.31 -10.20 -2.45
CA LEU A 21 7.71 -11.59 -2.69
C LEU A 21 8.15 -11.86 -4.14
N ASN A 22 7.66 -11.07 -5.10
CA ASN A 22 8.16 -11.04 -6.48
C ASN A 22 9.45 -10.22 -6.63
N HIS A 23 9.84 -9.45 -5.60
CA HIS A 23 11.01 -8.56 -5.59
C HIS A 23 11.83 -8.74 -4.30
N PRO A 24 12.47 -9.90 -4.10
CA PRO A 24 13.19 -10.23 -2.87
C PRO A 24 14.27 -9.20 -2.51
N GLU A 25 14.89 -8.55 -3.51
CA GLU A 25 15.88 -7.49 -3.29
C GLU A 25 15.29 -6.27 -2.56
N LYS A 26 14.02 -5.93 -2.83
CA LYS A 26 13.30 -4.84 -2.16
C LYS A 26 12.86 -5.25 -0.77
N LEU A 27 12.41 -6.50 -0.61
CA LEU A 27 12.08 -7.06 0.70
C LEU A 27 13.30 -7.08 1.63
N ASP A 28 14.46 -7.48 1.11
CA ASP A 28 15.72 -7.51 1.85
C ASP A 28 16.19 -6.10 2.22
N LYS A 29 16.04 -5.13 1.33
CA LYS A 29 16.33 -3.72 1.62
C LYS A 29 15.43 -3.15 2.72
N ALA A 30 14.13 -3.44 2.69
CA ALA A 30 13.20 -3.06 3.75
C ALA A 30 13.54 -3.74 5.08
N ARG A 31 13.90 -5.03 5.05
CA ARG A 31 14.35 -5.75 6.23
C ARG A 31 15.61 -5.14 6.83
N ALA A 32 16.59 -4.79 6.01
CA ALA A 32 17.82 -4.15 6.45
C ALA A 32 17.55 -2.78 7.09
N GLU A 33 16.64 -1.98 6.52
CA GLU A 33 16.19 -0.73 7.13
C GLU A 33 15.61 -0.97 8.53
N ILE A 34 14.68 -1.92 8.67
CA ILE A 34 14.04 -2.27 9.94
C ILE A 34 15.08 -2.74 10.97
N ASP A 35 15.96 -3.65 10.59
CA ASP A 35 16.98 -4.21 11.48
C ASP A 35 17.98 -3.12 11.93
N ASN A 36 18.31 -2.16 11.07
CA ASN A 36 19.21 -1.04 11.40
C ASN A 36 18.58 -0.02 12.35
N PHE A 37 17.31 0.34 12.15
CA PHE A 37 16.65 1.40 12.94
C PHE A 37 15.97 0.89 14.22
N ILE A 38 15.35 -0.28 14.17
CA ILE A 38 14.60 -0.86 15.30
C ILE A 38 15.47 -1.87 16.06
N GLY A 39 16.28 -2.64 15.33
CA GLY A 39 17.04 -3.75 15.89
C GLY A 39 16.20 -4.99 16.16
N ASN A 40 16.83 -5.97 16.83
CA ASN A 40 16.27 -7.31 17.05
C ASN A 40 15.87 -7.59 18.51
N ASN A 41 15.75 -6.55 19.33
CA ASN A 41 15.51 -6.67 20.78
C ASN A 41 14.11 -6.20 21.21
N ARG A 42 13.30 -5.69 20.29
CA ARG A 42 11.93 -5.27 20.54
C ARG A 42 11.11 -5.32 19.25
N LEU A 43 9.80 -5.37 19.39
CA LEU A 43 8.90 -5.16 18.27
C LEU A 43 8.81 -3.68 17.90
N VAL A 44 8.44 -3.44 16.65
CA VAL A 44 8.10 -2.12 16.12
C VAL A 44 6.95 -1.46 16.91
N ASN A 45 7.06 -0.15 17.09
CA ASN A 45 5.99 0.70 17.60
C ASN A 45 5.53 1.68 16.51
N GLU A 46 4.33 2.25 16.66
CA GLU A 46 3.78 3.20 15.69
C GLU A 46 4.70 4.42 15.46
N SER A 47 5.34 4.91 16.52
CA SER A 47 6.26 6.04 16.47
C SER A 47 7.55 5.78 15.69
N ASP A 48 7.86 4.52 15.39
CA ASP A 48 9.01 4.15 14.57
C ASP A 48 8.74 4.29 13.06
N LEU A 49 7.46 4.29 12.63
CA LEU A 49 7.10 4.32 11.21
C LEU A 49 7.64 5.53 10.45
N SER A 50 7.84 6.66 11.14
CA SER A 50 8.42 7.88 10.56
C SER A 50 9.92 7.76 10.28
N LYS A 51 10.59 6.74 10.82
CA LYS A 51 12.02 6.46 10.66
C LYS A 51 12.31 5.38 9.61
N LEU A 52 11.29 4.88 8.93
CA LEU A 52 11.39 3.83 7.92
C LEU A 52 11.00 4.37 6.53
N PRO A 53 11.79 5.30 5.96
CA PRO A 53 11.44 5.95 4.70
C PRO A 53 11.30 4.96 3.53
N TYR A 54 12.09 3.90 3.46
CA TYR A 54 11.98 2.92 2.40
C TYR A 54 10.71 2.08 2.52
N LEU A 55 10.30 1.71 3.74
CA LEU A 55 8.99 1.12 3.99
C LEU A 55 7.85 2.05 3.51
N GLN A 56 7.96 3.36 3.77
CA GLN A 56 6.94 4.31 3.28
C GLN A 56 6.90 4.36 1.75
N ASN A 57 8.05 4.29 1.09
CA ASN A 57 8.12 4.22 -0.37
C ASN A 57 7.44 2.96 -0.93
N ILE A 58 7.60 1.81 -0.26
CA ILE A 58 6.90 0.57 -0.60
C ILE A 58 5.38 0.75 -0.49
N ILE A 59 4.92 1.40 0.58
CA ILE A 59 3.48 1.64 0.80
C ILE A 59 2.93 2.59 -0.28
N LEU A 60 3.64 3.67 -0.60
CA LEU A 60 3.26 4.61 -1.64
C LEU A 60 3.21 3.95 -3.03
N GLU A 61 4.18 3.09 -3.34
CA GLU A 61 4.19 2.35 -4.60
C GLU A 61 3.09 1.30 -4.66
N THR A 62 2.78 0.67 -3.52
CA THR A 62 1.62 -0.23 -3.41
C THR A 62 0.32 0.54 -3.63
N PHE A 63 0.15 1.72 -3.05
CA PHE A 63 -1.02 2.56 -3.28
C PHE A 63 -1.19 3.01 -4.73
N ARG A 64 -0.08 3.25 -5.43
CA ARG A 64 -0.06 3.65 -6.83
C ARG A 64 -0.44 2.50 -7.75
N LEU A 65 0.26 1.37 -7.63
CA LEU A 65 0.03 0.22 -8.49
C LEU A 65 -1.25 -0.51 -8.13
N PHE A 66 -1.57 -0.61 -6.84
CA PHE A 66 -2.70 -1.39 -6.37
C PHE A 66 -3.68 -0.53 -5.57
N PRO A 67 -4.33 0.47 -6.21
CA PRO A 67 -5.26 1.34 -5.51
C PRO A 67 -6.46 0.53 -5.02
N ALA A 68 -6.72 0.56 -3.71
CA ALA A 68 -7.82 -0.19 -3.11
C ALA A 68 -9.19 0.17 -3.71
N ALA A 69 -9.36 1.39 -4.22
CA ALA A 69 -10.55 1.84 -4.96
C ALA A 69 -10.13 2.40 -6.34
N PRO A 70 -10.05 1.57 -7.40
CA PRO A 70 -9.45 1.95 -8.69
C PRO A 70 -10.25 3.03 -9.44
N LEU A 71 -11.56 3.12 -9.20
CA LEU A 71 -12.45 4.15 -9.75
C LEU A 71 -12.91 5.20 -8.71
N LEU A 72 -12.31 5.17 -7.51
CA LEU A 72 -12.79 5.88 -6.32
C LEU A 72 -14.29 5.64 -6.05
N VAL A 73 -14.89 6.43 -5.16
CA VAL A 73 -16.34 6.41 -4.93
C VAL A 73 -17.00 7.32 -5.98
N PRO A 74 -18.12 6.91 -6.61
CA PRO A 74 -18.81 7.76 -7.59
C PRO A 74 -19.17 9.13 -7.02
N HIS A 75 -18.91 10.17 -7.81
CA HIS A 75 -19.35 11.53 -7.56
C HIS A 75 -20.61 11.84 -8.38
N GLU A 76 -21.36 12.87 -7.96
CA GLU A 76 -22.50 13.40 -8.71
C GLU A 76 -22.36 14.91 -8.85
N ALA A 77 -22.60 15.44 -10.05
CA ALA A 77 -22.61 16.87 -10.30
C ALA A 77 -23.79 17.53 -9.56
N SER A 78 -23.49 18.37 -8.57
CA SER A 78 -24.52 19.04 -7.76
C SER A 78 -25.26 20.17 -8.47
N ALA A 79 -24.71 20.64 -9.60
CA ALA A 79 -25.26 21.66 -10.48
C ALA A 79 -24.63 21.48 -11.86
N ASP A 80 -25.22 22.09 -12.89
CA ASP A 80 -24.61 22.18 -14.21
C ASP A 80 -23.20 22.80 -14.08
N CYS A 81 -22.20 22.16 -14.64
CA CYS A 81 -20.83 22.61 -14.59
C CYS A 81 -20.07 22.28 -15.88
N MET A 82 -18.86 22.81 -16.01
CA MET A 82 -17.98 22.52 -17.14
C MET A 82 -16.71 21.82 -16.64
N LEU A 83 -16.35 20.70 -17.26
CA LEU A 83 -15.14 19.94 -16.95
C LEU A 83 -14.36 19.67 -18.23
N GLY A 84 -13.11 20.14 -18.30
CA GLY A 84 -12.25 19.92 -19.47
C GLY A 84 -12.81 20.49 -20.78
N GLY A 85 -13.66 21.52 -20.71
CA GLY A 85 -14.35 22.11 -21.86
C GLY A 85 -15.67 21.44 -22.25
N TYR A 86 -16.14 20.45 -21.49
CA TYR A 86 -17.42 19.76 -21.71
C TYR A 86 -18.47 20.18 -20.70
N ASP A 87 -19.71 20.38 -21.15
CA ASP A 87 -20.86 20.63 -20.28
C ASP A 87 -21.29 19.33 -19.59
N ILE A 88 -21.36 19.38 -18.26
CA ILE A 88 -21.77 18.29 -17.39
C ILE A 88 -23.06 18.71 -16.67
N PRO A 89 -24.22 18.18 -17.10
CA PRO A 89 -25.49 18.49 -16.46
C PRO A 89 -25.53 18.05 -14.99
N GLN A 90 -26.31 18.75 -14.18
CA GLN A 90 -26.65 18.34 -12.82
C GLN A 90 -27.16 16.89 -12.79
N GLY A 91 -26.76 16.13 -11.77
CA GLY A 91 -27.15 14.73 -11.60
C GLY A 91 -26.27 13.74 -12.38
N THR A 92 -25.31 14.21 -13.19
CA THR A 92 -24.38 13.33 -13.89
C THR A 92 -23.46 12.61 -12.91
N ILE A 93 -23.36 11.29 -13.02
CA ILE A 93 -22.40 10.47 -12.27
C ILE A 93 -21.02 10.62 -12.89
N ILE A 94 -20.03 10.92 -12.06
CA ILE A 94 -18.64 11.11 -12.43
C ILE A 94 -17.79 10.06 -11.70
N LEU A 95 -17.06 9.25 -12.47
CA LEU A 95 -16.10 8.27 -11.96
C LEU A 95 -14.68 8.77 -12.21
N ILE A 96 -13.82 8.67 -11.21
CA ILE A 96 -12.41 9.09 -11.32
C ILE A 96 -11.57 7.83 -11.44
N ASN A 97 -10.98 7.61 -12.62
CA ASN A 97 -10.14 6.44 -12.87
C ASN A 97 -8.74 6.62 -12.26
N ALA A 98 -8.64 6.46 -10.94
CA ALA A 98 -7.37 6.53 -10.21
C ALA A 98 -6.36 5.50 -10.73
N TRP A 99 -6.81 4.29 -11.09
CA TRP A 99 -5.97 3.25 -11.68
C TRP A 99 -5.24 3.73 -12.94
N ALA A 100 -5.95 4.39 -13.86
CA ALA A 100 -5.36 4.93 -15.07
C ALA A 100 -4.43 6.11 -14.79
N ILE A 101 -4.83 7.04 -13.91
CA ILE A 101 -4.00 8.19 -13.51
C ILE A 101 -2.67 7.71 -12.90
N HIS A 102 -2.71 6.67 -12.08
CA HIS A 102 -1.52 6.12 -11.41
C HIS A 102 -0.59 5.34 -12.36
N ARG A 103 -1.06 5.04 -13.58
CA ARG A 103 -0.32 4.32 -14.62
C ARG A 103 -0.07 5.16 -15.88
N ASP A 104 -0.38 6.45 -15.85
CA ASP A 104 -0.19 7.33 -17.01
C ASP A 104 1.31 7.46 -17.35
N PRO A 105 1.76 6.97 -18.53
CA PRO A 105 3.17 7.04 -18.93
C PRO A 105 3.67 8.46 -19.17
N LEU A 106 2.78 9.45 -19.28
CA LEU A 106 3.16 10.88 -19.34
C LEU A 106 3.51 11.44 -17.96
N VAL A 107 3.09 10.76 -16.89
CA VAL A 107 3.24 11.20 -15.50
C VAL A 107 4.25 10.35 -14.73
N TRP A 108 4.31 9.05 -15.05
CA TRP A 108 5.11 8.05 -14.34
C TRP A 108 6.06 7.33 -15.29
N ASP A 109 7.35 7.38 -14.99
CA ASP A 109 8.35 6.55 -15.67
C ASP A 109 8.16 5.08 -15.30
N ASP A 110 8.17 4.20 -16.31
CA ASP A 110 7.93 2.77 -16.17
C ASP A 110 6.68 2.48 -15.29
N PRO A 111 5.48 2.89 -15.73
CA PRO A 111 4.31 3.00 -14.88
C PRO A 111 3.75 1.66 -14.40
N ILE A 112 4.12 0.56 -15.04
CA ILE A 112 3.61 -0.78 -14.69
C ILE A 112 4.51 -1.52 -13.70
N SER A 113 5.76 -1.11 -13.56
CA SER A 113 6.73 -1.79 -12.69
C SER A 113 6.61 -1.33 -11.24
N PHE A 114 6.74 -2.29 -10.32
CA PHE A 114 6.84 -2.04 -8.89
C PHE A 114 8.23 -1.52 -8.52
N ASN A 115 8.32 -0.21 -8.34
CA ASN A 115 9.56 0.51 -8.12
C ASN A 115 9.43 1.53 -6.97
N PRO A 116 9.56 1.10 -5.69
CA PRO A 116 9.56 1.99 -4.53
C PRO A 116 10.59 3.11 -4.62
N GLU A 117 11.73 2.88 -5.25
CA GLU A 117 12.80 3.87 -5.41
C GLU A 117 12.33 5.15 -6.11
N ARG A 118 11.22 5.13 -6.86
CA ARG A 118 10.63 6.35 -7.46
C ARG A 118 10.18 7.39 -6.44
N PHE A 119 9.99 6.98 -5.18
CA PHE A 119 9.63 7.86 -4.07
C PHE A 119 10.85 8.21 -3.19
N GLU A 120 12.05 7.70 -3.47
CA GLU A 120 13.27 8.09 -2.76
C GLU A 120 13.67 9.52 -3.10
N GLY A 121 13.84 10.36 -2.07
CA GLY A 121 14.22 11.76 -2.25
C GLY A 121 13.19 12.59 -3.04
N ALA A 122 12.08 11.99 -3.46
CA ALA A 122 10.91 12.71 -3.91
C ALA A 122 10.42 13.54 -2.73
N GLY A 123 10.24 14.84 -2.92
CA GLY A 123 9.49 15.66 -1.97
C GLY A 123 8.03 15.19 -1.88
N GLU A 124 7.12 16.07 -1.46
CA GLU A 124 5.69 15.75 -1.55
C GLU A 124 5.32 15.37 -3.00
N VAL A 125 4.94 14.11 -3.22
CA VAL A 125 4.36 13.65 -4.48
C VAL A 125 3.15 14.55 -4.72
N GLY A 126 3.19 15.34 -5.79
CA GLY A 126 2.16 16.35 -6.04
C GLY A 126 0.75 15.75 -5.89
N PRO A 127 -0.17 16.44 -5.21
CA PRO A 127 -1.43 15.88 -4.71
C PRO A 127 -2.39 15.38 -5.82
N THR A 128 -2.06 15.65 -7.09
CA THR A 128 -2.83 15.25 -8.26
C THR A 128 -2.29 14.00 -8.96
N LYS A 129 -1.04 13.58 -8.68
CA LYS A 129 -0.41 12.42 -9.34
C LYS A 129 -0.78 11.09 -8.67
N LEU A 130 -0.91 11.11 -7.34
CA LEU A 130 -1.21 9.95 -6.52
C LEU A 130 -2.46 10.23 -5.69
N LEU A 131 -3.46 9.36 -5.82
CA LEU A 131 -4.82 9.54 -5.28
C LEU A 131 -5.31 8.31 -4.50
N PRO A 132 -4.56 7.78 -3.51
CA PRO A 132 -4.96 6.56 -2.81
C PRO A 132 -6.22 6.75 -1.97
N PHE A 133 -6.47 8.00 -1.61
CA PHE A 133 -7.49 8.43 -0.66
C PHE A 133 -8.45 9.45 -1.26
N GLY A 134 -8.42 9.63 -2.59
CA GLY A 134 -9.14 10.71 -3.28
C GLY A 134 -8.67 12.10 -2.85
N MET A 135 -9.50 13.12 -3.12
CA MET A 135 -9.21 14.52 -2.80
C MET A 135 -10.48 15.33 -2.50
N GLY A 136 -10.30 16.52 -1.93
CA GLY A 136 -11.37 17.49 -1.70
C GLY A 136 -12.40 17.04 -0.65
N ARG A 137 -13.64 17.51 -0.77
CA ARG A 137 -14.71 17.32 0.24
C ARG A 137 -15.06 15.85 0.54
N ARG A 138 -14.67 14.92 -0.33
CA ARG A 138 -14.93 13.48 -0.21
C ARG A 138 -13.65 12.66 -0.06
N SER A 139 -12.53 13.29 0.29
CA SER A 139 -11.30 12.58 0.63
C SER A 139 -11.55 11.57 1.76
N CYS A 140 -10.83 10.45 1.73
CA CYS A 140 -10.99 9.35 2.68
C CYS A 140 -10.80 9.85 4.12
N PRO A 141 -11.84 9.75 4.98
CA PRO A 141 -11.71 10.14 6.39
C PRO A 141 -10.81 9.18 7.17
N GLY A 142 -10.57 7.98 6.63
CA GLY A 142 -9.73 6.95 7.24
C GLY A 142 -8.24 7.04 6.88
N MET A 143 -7.81 8.03 6.08
CA MET A 143 -6.41 8.14 5.59
C MET A 143 -5.39 8.01 6.72
N GLY A 144 -5.58 8.71 7.84
CA GLY A 144 -4.65 8.66 8.97
C GLY A 144 -4.58 7.27 9.62
N LEU A 145 -5.69 6.56 9.73
CA LEU A 145 -5.72 5.21 10.29
C LEU A 145 -5.13 4.18 9.33
N ALA A 146 -5.50 4.26 8.05
CA ALA A 146 -5.03 3.34 7.01
C ALA A 146 -3.50 3.35 6.90
N ASN A 147 -2.87 4.52 6.83
CA ASN A 147 -1.41 4.63 6.77
C ASN A 147 -0.73 3.97 7.98
N ARG A 148 -1.29 4.14 9.19
CA ARG A 148 -0.76 3.53 10.42
C ARG A 148 -0.94 2.01 10.43
N VAL A 149 -2.15 1.53 10.10
CA VAL A 149 -2.48 0.10 10.13
C VAL A 149 -1.68 -0.66 9.08
N VAL A 150 -1.67 -0.16 7.83
CA VAL A 150 -0.88 -0.76 6.74
C VAL A 150 0.60 -0.73 7.08
N GLY A 151 1.12 0.42 7.54
CA GLY A 151 2.52 0.56 7.94
C GLY A 151 2.92 -0.39 9.06
N LEU A 152 2.17 -0.42 10.16
CA LEU A 152 2.41 -1.30 11.30
C LEU A 152 2.30 -2.77 10.95
N ALA A 153 1.29 -3.15 10.16
CA ALA A 153 1.13 -4.54 9.74
C ALA A 153 2.31 -4.98 8.86
N LEU A 154 2.65 -4.18 7.84
CA LEU A 154 3.70 -4.52 6.89
C LEU A 154 5.07 -4.63 7.57
N VAL A 155 5.43 -3.64 8.39
CA VAL A 155 6.69 -3.71 9.16
C VAL A 155 6.72 -4.88 10.12
N SER A 156 5.61 -5.20 10.79
CA SER A 156 5.54 -6.35 11.70
C SER A 156 5.71 -7.67 10.94
N LEU A 157 5.08 -7.83 9.77
CA LEU A 157 5.23 -9.02 8.94
C LEU A 157 6.69 -9.19 8.49
N ILE A 158 7.35 -8.14 8.04
CA ILE A 158 8.76 -8.19 7.57
C ILE A 158 9.73 -8.39 8.74
N GLN A 159 9.49 -7.72 9.88
CA GLN A 159 10.32 -7.84 11.07
C GLN A 159 10.27 -9.26 11.65
N CYS A 160 9.07 -9.82 11.76
CA CYS A 160 8.84 -11.04 12.53
C CYS A 160 9.04 -12.33 11.73
N PHE A 161 8.99 -12.28 10.39
CA PHE A 161 9.00 -13.49 9.57
C PHE A 161 9.96 -13.40 8.38
N GLU A 162 10.58 -14.54 8.05
CA GLU A 162 11.16 -14.80 6.75
C GLU A 162 10.04 -15.25 5.82
N TRP A 163 9.97 -14.64 4.64
CA TRP A 163 8.91 -14.89 3.66
C TRP A 163 9.49 -15.48 2.38
N GLN A 164 8.80 -16.49 1.84
CA GLN A 164 9.15 -17.12 0.58
C GLN A 164 7.89 -17.45 -0.22
N ARG A 165 8.05 -17.48 -1.55
CA ARG A 165 7.02 -17.96 -2.48
C ARG A 165 6.83 -19.47 -2.33
N ILE A 166 5.64 -19.97 -2.70
CA ILE A 166 5.42 -21.41 -2.84
C ILE A 166 6.02 -21.83 -4.17
N GLY A 167 7.22 -22.41 -4.13
CA GLY A 167 7.97 -22.78 -5.33
C GLY A 167 8.70 -21.60 -5.99
N ASP A 168 9.09 -21.79 -7.25
CA ASP A 168 9.96 -20.86 -7.98
C ASP A 168 9.19 -19.83 -8.83
N ASP A 169 7.90 -20.08 -9.08
CA ASP A 169 7.05 -19.23 -9.92
C ASP A 169 6.75 -17.88 -9.24
N LEU A 170 6.60 -16.83 -10.05
CA LEU A 170 6.17 -15.52 -9.55
C LEU A 170 4.71 -15.60 -9.08
N ILE A 171 4.38 -14.85 -8.04
CA ILE A 171 3.00 -14.66 -7.60
C ILE A 171 2.24 -13.95 -8.72
N ASP A 172 1.10 -14.50 -9.09
CA ASP A 172 0.18 -13.87 -10.04
C ASP A 172 -0.34 -12.54 -9.47
N LEU A 173 -0.13 -11.45 -10.19
CA LEU A 173 -0.55 -10.10 -9.82
C LEU A 173 -1.81 -9.65 -10.57
N THR A 174 -2.57 -10.58 -11.15
CA THR A 174 -3.84 -10.28 -11.82
C THR A 174 -4.87 -9.75 -10.83
N GLU A 175 -5.55 -8.68 -11.24
CA GLU A 175 -6.59 -7.99 -10.48
C GLU A 175 -7.90 -8.79 -10.53
N GLY A 176 -8.56 -8.94 -9.39
CA GLY A 176 -9.87 -9.58 -9.27
C GLY A 176 -11.02 -8.58 -9.31
N GLU A 177 -12.26 -9.09 -9.35
CA GLU A 177 -13.47 -8.26 -9.33
C GLU A 177 -13.94 -8.02 -7.89
N GLY A 178 -14.29 -6.77 -7.55
CA GLY A 178 -14.77 -6.43 -6.21
C GLY A 178 -15.17 -4.96 -6.07
N LEU A 179 -15.67 -4.60 -4.88
CA LEU A 179 -15.88 -3.19 -4.50
C LEU A 179 -14.54 -2.48 -4.28
N SER A 180 -13.59 -3.19 -3.69
CA SER A 180 -12.17 -2.87 -3.73
C SER A 180 -11.49 -3.58 -4.91
N MET A 181 -10.18 -3.42 -5.07
CA MET A 181 -9.40 -4.16 -6.07
C MET A 181 -8.65 -5.34 -5.43
N PRO A 182 -9.31 -6.49 -5.18
CA PRO A 182 -8.63 -7.67 -4.64
C PRO A 182 -7.71 -8.29 -5.69
N LYS A 183 -6.89 -9.25 -5.27
CA LYS A 183 -6.22 -10.16 -6.21
C LYS A 183 -7.23 -11.14 -6.80
N LEU A 184 -7.00 -11.58 -8.04
CA LEU A 184 -7.79 -12.65 -8.65
C LEU A 184 -7.63 -13.98 -7.89
N THR A 185 -6.37 -14.29 -7.53
CA THR A 185 -6.01 -15.43 -6.68
C THR A 185 -5.38 -14.90 -5.39
N PRO A 186 -5.89 -15.29 -4.20
CA PRO A 186 -5.30 -14.85 -2.94
C PRO A 186 -3.82 -15.21 -2.81
N LEU A 187 -3.08 -14.42 -2.03
CA LEU A 187 -1.67 -14.69 -1.76
C LEU A 187 -1.52 -15.97 -0.92
N GLU A 188 -0.77 -16.93 -1.45
CA GLU A 188 -0.23 -18.04 -0.69
C GLU A 188 1.29 -17.92 -0.59
N ALA A 189 1.84 -18.01 0.62
CA ALA A 189 3.26 -17.85 0.88
C ALA A 189 3.72 -18.69 2.07
N MET A 190 4.99 -19.08 2.07
CA MET A 190 5.63 -19.69 3.22
C MET A 190 6.17 -18.61 4.15
N CYS A 191 5.94 -18.77 5.45
CA CYS A 191 6.53 -17.91 6.47
C CYS A 191 7.22 -18.74 7.57
N LYS A 192 8.36 -18.23 8.03
CA LYS A 192 9.11 -18.79 9.16
C LYS A 192 9.39 -17.70 10.16
N ALA A 193 9.11 -17.94 11.44
CA ALA A 193 9.39 -16.98 12.50
C ALA A 193 10.90 -16.66 12.56
N ARG A 194 11.24 -15.37 12.68
CA ARG A 194 12.60 -14.86 12.89
C ARG A 194 12.96 -14.84 14.38
N ASP A 195 14.26 -14.81 14.68
CA ASP A 195 14.80 -14.80 16.03
C ASP A 195 14.26 -13.67 16.93
N VAL A 196 13.89 -12.53 16.34
CA VAL A 196 13.29 -11.40 17.10
C VAL A 196 12.01 -11.80 17.82
N LEU A 197 11.18 -12.68 17.23
CA LEU A 197 9.98 -13.20 17.89
C LEU A 197 10.36 -14.08 19.08
N HIS A 198 11.37 -14.94 18.93
CA HIS A 198 11.84 -15.79 20.02
C HIS A 198 12.38 -14.95 21.19
N LYS A 199 13.23 -13.95 20.90
CA LYS A 199 13.81 -13.06 21.91
C LYS A 199 12.75 -12.26 22.67
N VAL A 200 11.74 -11.74 21.98
CA VAL A 200 10.75 -10.86 22.61
C VAL A 200 9.61 -11.62 23.28
N LEU A 201 9.21 -12.79 22.75
CA LEU A 201 8.05 -13.53 23.25
C LEU A 201 8.40 -14.67 24.22
N VAL A 202 9.61 -15.24 24.15
CA VAL A 202 10.00 -16.42 24.95
C VAL A 202 10.93 -16.07 26.12
N GLU A 203 11.66 -14.95 26.05
CA GLU A 203 12.43 -14.40 27.19
C GLU A 203 11.71 -13.19 27.79
N PRO A 204 10.60 -13.36 28.54
CA PRO A 204 10.15 -12.28 29.39
C PRO A 204 11.24 -12.07 30.44
N THR A 205 11.80 -10.87 30.44
CA THR A 205 12.69 -10.31 31.46
C THR A 205 12.54 -11.01 32.82
N ARG A 206 13.57 -11.78 33.22
CA ARG A 206 13.90 -11.92 34.64
C ARG A 206 14.34 -10.54 35.12
N ASN A 207 13.43 -9.78 35.69
CA ASN A 207 13.71 -8.65 36.58
C ASN A 207 12.66 -8.64 37.67
#